data_AF-A0A743CEF6-F1
#
_entry.id   AF-A0A743CEF6-F1
#
_cell.length_a   1.000
_cell.length_b   1.000
_cell.length_c   1.000
_cell.angle_alpha   90.00
_cell.angle_beta   90.00
_cell.angle_gamma   90.00
#
_symmetry.space_group_name_H-M   'P 1'
#
loop_
_entity.id
_entity.type
_entity.pdbx_description
1 polymer ?
#
loop_
_entity_poly.entity_id
_entity_poly.type
_entity_poly.pdbx_seq_one_letter_code
_entity_poly.pdbx_strand_id
1 'polypeptide(L)'
;MRAGSTHYREGILNGALLVVDASLSPCDGSLLVCVDGGEFCIKRYRIHPEHHLENLENGKRELLRQKDEMADSDRPVFGVNTYIINDARTGEFDDCPVM
;
A
#
# COMPACT_ATOMS: atom_id res chain seq x y z
N MET A 1 -5.63 -0.52 10.82
CA MET A 1 -4.22 -1.01 10.85
C MET A 1 -3.30 0.17 11.18
N ARG A 2 -2.09 -0.05 11.73
CA ARG A 2 -1.10 1.03 11.90
C ARG A 2 0.12 0.77 11.02
N ALA A 3 0.67 1.82 10.40
CA ALA A 3 1.90 1.74 9.63
C ALA A 3 3.10 1.50 10.55
N GLY A 4 4.00 0.59 10.17
CA GLY A 4 5.26 0.33 10.89
C GLY A 4 6.47 1.10 10.36
N SER A 5 6.32 1.78 9.23
CA SER A 5 7.36 2.50 8.52
C SER A 5 6.80 3.77 7.87
N THR A 6 7.69 4.71 7.56
CA THR A 6 7.35 5.95 6.86
C THR A 6 7.54 5.79 5.35
N HIS A 7 6.51 6.11 4.57
CA HIS A 7 6.54 6.22 3.12
C HIS A 7 6.11 7.65 2.71
N TYR A 8 7.08 8.56 2.58
CA TYR A 8 6.84 9.99 2.37
C TYR A 8 6.06 10.31 1.09
N ARG A 9 6.35 9.60 -0.02
CA ARG A 9 5.68 9.83 -1.31
C ARG A 9 4.19 9.51 -1.27
N GLU A 10 3.81 8.61 -0.38
CA GLU A 10 2.43 8.16 -0.16
C GLU A 10 1.78 8.87 1.04
N GLY A 11 2.51 9.76 1.73
CA GLY A 11 2.03 10.49 2.89
C GLY A 11 1.80 9.60 4.13
N ILE A 12 2.43 8.43 4.20
CA ILE A 12 2.31 7.49 5.31
C ILE A 12 3.44 7.75 6.28
N LEU A 13 3.15 8.21 7.49
CA LEU A 13 4.15 8.29 8.56
C LEU A 13 4.18 7.01 9.39
N ASN A 14 5.31 6.71 10.01
CA ASN A 14 5.39 5.65 11.01
C ASN A 14 4.33 5.89 12.10
N GLY A 15 3.54 4.86 12.41
CA GLY A 15 2.44 4.94 13.36
C GLY A 15 1.13 5.49 12.80
N ALA A 16 1.08 5.91 11.53
CA ALA A 16 -0.16 6.38 10.89
C ALA A 16 -1.27 5.33 10.97
N LEU A 17 -2.50 5.79 11.20
CA LEU A 17 -3.68 4.93 11.16
C LEU A 17 -4.15 4.75 9.71
N LEU A 18 -4.17 3.50 9.27
CA LEU A 18 -4.60 3.11 7.93
C LEU A 18 -6.04 2.59 7.99
N VAL A 19 -6.91 3.24 7.23
CA VAL A 19 -8.30 2.83 7.02
C VAL A 19 -8.37 2.02 5.73
N VAL A 20 -8.77 0.76 5.87
CA VAL A 20 -8.78 -0.20 4.75
C VAL A 20 -10.20 -0.66 4.51
N ASP A 21 -10.65 -0.56 3.27
CA ASP A 21 -11.94 -1.03 2.81
C ASP A 21 -11.78 -2.28 1.94
N ALA A 22 -12.26 -3.41 2.43
CA ALA A 22 -12.20 -4.70 1.74
C ALA A 22 -13.32 -4.88 0.69
N SER A 23 -14.33 -4.00 0.68
CA SER A 23 -15.47 -4.07 -0.26
C SER A 23 -15.21 -3.37 -1.58
N LEU A 24 -14.19 -2.51 -1.65
CA LEU A 24 -13.88 -1.72 -2.83
C LEU A 24 -13.01 -2.49 -3.82
N SER A 25 -13.29 -2.28 -5.11
CA SER A 25 -12.37 -2.68 -6.18
C SER A 25 -11.28 -1.61 -6.34
N PRO A 26 -10.00 -1.98 -6.43
CA PRO A 26 -8.92 -1.01 -6.58
C PRO A 26 -8.88 -0.37 -7.97
N CYS A 27 -8.44 0.89 -8.01
CA CYS A 27 -8.24 1.69 -9.23
C CYS A 27 -6.74 1.84 -9.51
N ASP A 28 -6.35 2.24 -10.72
CA ASP A 28 -4.94 2.55 -11.00
C ASP A 28 -4.38 3.57 -10.00
N GLY A 29 -3.24 3.24 -9.39
CA GLY A 29 -2.60 4.06 -8.36
C GLY A 29 -3.10 3.83 -6.94
N SER A 30 -4.17 3.04 -6.72
CA SER A 30 -4.64 2.69 -5.38
C SER A 30 -3.55 2.04 -4.54
N LEU A 31 -3.50 2.37 -3.25
CA LEU A 31 -2.67 1.68 -2.27
C LEU A 31 -3.44 0.49 -1.71
N LEU A 32 -2.83 -0.69 -1.75
CA LEU A 32 -3.43 -1.92 -1.28
C LEU A 32 -2.68 -2.43 -0.06
N VAL A 33 -3.42 -3.00 0.89
CA VAL A 33 -2.84 -3.81 1.95
C VAL A 33 -2.87 -5.27 1.50
N CYS A 34 -1.70 -5.89 1.47
CA CYS A 34 -1.50 -7.28 1.06
C CYS A 34 -0.80 -8.05 2.18
N VAL A 35 -0.92 -9.38 2.16
CA VAL A 35 -0.07 -10.25 2.98
C VAL A 35 1.04 -10.81 2.09
N ASP A 36 2.28 -10.79 2.58
CA ASP A 36 3.43 -11.39 1.92
C ASP A 36 4.24 -12.17 2.97
N GLY A 37 4.25 -13.49 2.89
CA GLY A 37 4.92 -14.35 3.89
C GLY A 37 4.36 -14.22 5.32
N GLY A 38 3.06 -13.94 5.45
CA GLY A 38 2.41 -13.73 6.75
C GLY A 38 2.52 -12.31 7.32
N GLU A 39 3.28 -11.42 6.67
CA GLU A 39 3.40 -10.02 7.08
C GLU A 39 2.54 -9.11 6.21
N PHE A 40 1.94 -8.10 6.83
CA PHE A 40 1.19 -7.08 6.11
C PHE A 40 2.14 -6.09 5.45
N CYS A 41 1.97 -5.90 4.14
CA CYS A 41 2.70 -4.92 3.36
C CYS A 41 1.74 -4.02 2.59
N ILE A 42 2.20 -2.80 2.29
CA ILE A 42 1.47 -1.85 1.46
C ILE A 42 2.13 -1.83 0.09
N LYS A 43 1.34 -2.02 -0.97
CA LYS A 43 1.81 -1.99 -2.36
C LYS A 43 0.93 -1.07 -3.18
N ARG A 44 1.51 -0.43 -4.20
CA ARG A 44 0.75 0.40 -5.15
C ARG A 44 0.24 -0.48 -6.29
N TYR A 45 -1.05 -0.43 -6.54
CA TYR A 45 -1.66 -1.12 -7.67
C TYR A 45 -1.52 -0.29 -8.96
N ARG A 46 -1.11 -0.96 -10.04
CA ARG A 46 -0.94 -0.35 -11.36
C ARG A 46 -1.58 -1.23 -12.42
N ILE A 47 -2.20 -0.59 -13.43
CA ILE A 47 -2.84 -1.31 -14.55
C ILE A 47 -2.00 -1.34 -15.83
N HIS A 48 -0.98 -0.50 -15.93
CA HIS A 48 -0.13 -0.38 -17.13
C HIS A 48 1.36 -0.60 -16.79
N PRO A 49 2.13 -1.40 -17.57
CA PRO A 49 1.77 -2.01 -18.86
C PRO A 49 0.77 -3.17 -18.76
N GLU A 50 0.69 -3.78 -17.59
CA GLU A 50 -0.27 -4.82 -17.24
C GLU A 50 -0.63 -4.68 -15.75
N HIS A 51 -1.59 -5.47 -15.27
CA HIS A 51 -2.00 -5.43 -13.87
C HIS A 51 -0.88 -5.95 -12.95
N HIS A 52 -0.33 -5.08 -12.10
CA HIS A 52 0.75 -5.43 -11.20
C HIS A 52 0.74 -4.60 -9.91
N LEU A 53 1.54 -5.04 -8.95
CA LEU A 53 1.81 -4.36 -7.70
C LEU A 53 3.23 -3.79 -7.74
N GLU A 54 3.39 -2.57 -7.27
CA GLU A 54 4.69 -1.92 -7.09
C GLU A 54 4.98 -1.80 -5.59
N ASN A 55 6.17 -2.24 -5.18
CA ASN A 55 6.66 -2.03 -3.83
C ASN A 55 7.00 -0.54 -3.62
N LEU A 56 6.55 0.03 -2.50
CA LEU A 56 6.70 1.47 -2.22
C LEU A 56 8.15 1.91 -1.95
N GLU A 57 9.00 1.01 -1.46
CA GLU A 57 10.38 1.34 -1.08
C GLU A 57 11.33 1.31 -2.26
N ASN A 58 11.25 0.26 -3.08
CA ASN A 58 12.22 0.01 -4.15
C ASN A 58 11.62 0.09 -5.56
N GLY A 59 10.30 0.28 -5.69
CA GLY A 59 9.62 0.34 -6.99
C GLY A 59 9.60 -1.00 -7.74
N LYS A 60 9.97 -2.11 -7.09
CA LYS A 60 9.96 -3.43 -7.70
C LYS A 60 8.54 -3.79 -8.10
N ARG A 61 8.38 -4.18 -9.37
CA ARG A 61 7.12 -4.65 -9.94
C ARG A 61 6.94 -6.13 -9.65
N GLU A 62 5.73 -6.47 -9.23
CA GLU A 62 5.32 -7.83 -8.96
C GLU A 62 3.98 -8.07 -9.66
N LEU A 63 3.96 -9.05 -10.56
CA LEU A 63 2.74 -9.37 -11.30
C LEU A 63 1.65 -9.85 -10.35
N LEU A 64 0.42 -9.39 -10.59
CA LEU A 64 -0.75 -10.02 -10.01
C LEU A 64 -0.94 -11.34 -10.75
N ARG A 65 -0.68 -12.48 -10.10
CA ARG A 65 -0.88 -13.77 -10.77
C ARG A 65 -2.36 -13.90 -11.13
N GLN A 66 -2.64 -14.13 -12.42
CA GLN A 66 -3.99 -14.33 -12.92
C GLN A 66 -4.63 -15.55 -12.26
N LYS A 67 -5.94 -15.50 -12.08
CA LYS A 67 -6.77 -16.38 -11.24
C LYS A 67 -6.81 -17.87 -11.68
N ASP A 68 -6.06 -18.27 -12.69
CA ASP A 68 -6.16 -19.58 -13.35
C ASP A 68 -5.10 -20.61 -12.92
N GLU A 69 -4.13 -20.25 -12.08
CA GLU A 69 -3.20 -21.23 -11.50
C GLU A 69 -3.68 -21.64 -10.11
N MET A 70 -4.23 -22.85 -10.03
CA MET A 70 -4.69 -23.56 -8.84
C MET A 70 -3.52 -23.87 -7.88
N ALA A 71 -2.97 -22.82 -7.26
CA ALA A 71 -1.98 -22.92 -6.19
C ALA A 71 -2.39 -22.01 -5.04
N ASP A 72 -2.86 -22.66 -3.99
CA ASP A 72 -3.17 -22.17 -2.65
C ASP A 72 -1.92 -21.56 -1.97
N SER A 73 -1.43 -20.41 -2.45
CA SER A 73 -0.30 -19.71 -1.83
C SER A 73 -0.40 -18.17 -1.91
N ASP A 74 -1.07 -17.64 -0.88
CA ASP A 74 -0.47 -16.79 0.17
C ASP A 74 -0.27 -15.28 -0.03
N ARG A 75 -0.91 -14.66 -1.04
CA ARG A 75 -0.97 -13.18 -1.12
C ARG A 75 -2.39 -12.62 -1.19
N PRO A 76 -3.23 -12.83 -0.16
CA PRO A 76 -4.53 -12.19 -0.10
C PRO A 76 -4.35 -10.66 -0.05
N VAL A 77 -4.98 -9.98 -1.01
CA VAL A 77 -5.23 -8.54 -0.90
C VAL A 77 -6.30 -8.37 0.17
N PHE A 78 -5.97 -7.68 1.26
CA PHE A 78 -6.88 -7.44 2.38
C PHE A 78 -7.91 -6.36 2.04
N GLY A 79 -7.51 -5.34 1.27
CA GLY A 79 -8.41 -4.28 0.82
C GLY A 79 -7.67 -3.04 0.32
N VAL A 80 -8.46 -2.04 -0.07
CA VAL A 80 -7.99 -0.74 -0.55
C VAL A 80 -7.77 0.19 0.64
N ASN A 81 -6.59 0.79 0.73
CA ASN A 81 -6.34 1.84 1.72
C ASN A 81 -6.98 3.14 1.23
N THR A 82 -8.04 3.57 1.90
CA THR A 82 -8.84 4.75 1.51
C THR A 82 -8.41 6.01 2.25
N TYR A 83 -7.91 5.88 3.48
CA TYR A 83 -7.47 7.01 4.29
C TYR A 83 -6.22 6.68 5.09
N ILE A 84 -5.28 7.63 5.08
CA ILE A 84 -4.07 7.62 5.90
C ILE A 84 -4.19 8.78 6.88
N ILE A 85 -4.26 8.48 8.17
CA ILE A 85 -4.44 9.47 9.24
C ILE A 85 -3.14 9.52 10.05
N ASN A 86 -2.37 10.58 9.82
CA ASN A 86 -1.11 10.83 10.54
C ASN A 86 -1.36 11.49 11.90
N ASP A 87 -0.53 11.16 12.88
CA ASP A 87 -0.55 11.83 14.18
C ASP A 87 0.08 13.22 14.05
N ALA A 88 -0.70 14.26 14.27
CA ALA A 88 -0.25 15.63 14.12
C ALA A 88 0.49 16.20 15.35
N ARG A 89 0.57 15.44 16.45
CA ARG A 89 1.17 15.93 17.71
C ARG A 89 2.70 15.93 17.69
N THR A 90 3.31 15.18 16.78
CA THR A 90 4.77 14.96 16.74
C THR A 90 5.52 16.06 15.97
N GLY A 91 4.81 16.98 15.31
CA GLY A 91 5.42 18.07 14.54
C GLY A 91 6.18 17.59 13.29
N GLU A 92 6.01 16.33 12.88
CA GLU A 92 6.73 15.70 11.76
C GLU A 92 6.08 15.97 10.39
N PHE A 93 5.52 17.16 10.20
CA PHE A 93 5.19 17.64 8.86
C PHE A 93 6.39 18.47 8.41
N ASP A 94 7.08 17.98 7.38
CA ASP A 94 8.30 18.58 6.85
C ASP A 94 8.04 20.04 6.43
N ASP A 95 8.45 20.99 7.27
CA ASP A 95 8.38 22.45 7.06
C ASP A 95 9.39 22.95 6.00
N CYS A 96 9.79 22.10 5.04
CA CYS A 96 10.59 22.50 3.89
C CYS A 96 9.72 22.67 2.64
N PRO A 97 9.02 23.81 2.47
CA PRO A 97 8.58 24.20 1.15
C PRO A 97 9.85 24.49 0.36
N VAL A 98 10.28 23.56 -0.49
CA VAL A 98 11.36 23.83 -1.44
C VAL A 98 10.99 25.08 -2.25
N MET A 99 11.77 26.16 -2.08
CA MET A 99 11.84 27.32 -2.97
C MET A 99 12.35 26.93 -4.35
#